data_AF-A0A957N118-F1
#
_entry.id   AF-A0A957N118-F1
#
_cell.length_a   1.000
_cell.length_b   1.000
_cell.length_c   1.000
_cell.angle_alpha   90.00
_cell.angle_beta   90.00
_cell.angle_gamma   90.00
#
_symmetry.space_group_name_H-M   'P 1'
#
loop_
_entity.id
_entity.type
_entity.pdbx_description
1 polymer ?
#
loop_
_entity_poly.entity_id
_entity_poly.type
_entity_poly.pdbx_seq_one_letter_code
_entity_poly.pdbx_strand_id
1 'polypeptide(L)'
;MNQNGQAPSAAPYPGIPTTADGSGTVSWVETHITQGACAYPITSSTVMGANYAQAVANGQTNLWGEHMIFMEPESEHSSASAAEGFALAGGRVTNFTSGQGLILMKEVL
;
A
#
# COMPACT_ATOMS: atom_id res chain seq x y z
N MET A 1 -33.08 -0.16 -5.78
CA MET A 1 -34.24 0.34 -5.01
C MET A 1 -34.24 -0.33 -3.65
N ASN A 2 -34.38 0.43 -2.55
CA ASN A 2 -34.80 -0.16 -1.27
C ASN A 2 -36.31 -0.51 -1.35
N GLN A 3 -36.84 -1.23 -0.35
CA GLN A 3 -38.22 -1.73 -0.34
C GLN A 3 -39.31 -0.63 -0.44
N ASN A 4 -38.92 0.66 -0.37
CA ASN A 4 -39.80 1.82 -0.42
C ASN A 4 -39.63 2.68 -1.70
N GLY A 5 -38.93 2.20 -2.73
CA GLY A 5 -38.82 2.92 -4.01
C GLY A 5 -38.01 4.21 -3.98
N GLN A 6 -37.33 4.53 -2.86
CA GLN A 6 -36.44 5.68 -2.76
C GLN A 6 -35.05 5.33 -3.28
N ALA A 7 -34.42 6.27 -4.00
CA ALA A 7 -32.98 6.19 -4.25
C ALA A 7 -32.26 6.07 -2.90
N PRO A 8 -31.32 5.14 -2.71
CA PRO A 8 -30.55 5.08 -1.49
C PRO A 8 -29.96 6.47 -1.22
N SER A 9 -30.08 6.96 0.02
CA SER A 9 -29.40 8.17 0.49
C SER A 9 -27.99 8.17 -0.06
N ALA A 10 -27.58 9.25 -0.76
CA ALA A 10 -26.22 9.37 -1.25
C ALA A 10 -25.27 9.12 -0.07
N ALA A 11 -24.30 8.22 -0.26
CA ALA A 11 -23.32 7.92 0.78
C ALA A 11 -22.64 9.23 1.23
N PRO A 12 -22.37 9.44 2.54
CA PRO A 12 -21.73 10.66 3.02
C PRO A 12 -20.40 10.97 2.31
N TYR A 13 -19.70 9.93 1.86
CA TYR A 13 -18.50 10.01 1.05
C TYR A 13 -18.68 9.12 -0.19
N PRO A 14 -19.12 9.68 -1.34
CA PRO A 14 -19.41 8.89 -2.53
C PRO A 14 -18.16 8.32 -3.21
N GLY A 15 -16.96 8.78 -2.82
CA GLY A 15 -15.69 8.33 -3.39
C GLY A 15 -15.53 8.72 -4.87
N ILE A 16 -14.54 8.12 -5.52
CA ILE A 16 -14.30 8.26 -6.96
C ILE A 16 -14.74 6.94 -7.61
N PRO A 17 -15.80 6.94 -8.45
CA PRO A 17 -16.17 5.75 -9.21
C PRO A 17 -15.01 5.28 -10.08
N THR A 18 -14.55 4.05 -9.89
CA THR A 18 -13.42 3.48 -10.62
C THR A 18 -13.61 1.98 -10.83
N THR A 19 -12.94 1.45 -11.84
CA THR A 19 -12.83 0.00 -12.08
C THR A 19 -11.36 -0.36 -11.94
N ALA A 20 -11.03 -1.12 -10.90
CA ALA A 20 -9.68 -1.57 -10.61
C ALA A 20 -9.73 -2.97 -9.97
N ASP A 21 -8.59 -3.67 -9.98
CA ASP A 21 -8.42 -4.85 -9.15
C ASP A 21 -8.09 -4.48 -7.69
N GLY A 22 -8.02 -5.49 -6.83
CA GLY A 22 -7.73 -5.29 -5.41
C GLY A 22 -6.33 -4.70 -5.17
N SER A 23 -5.32 -5.20 -5.89
CA SER A 23 -3.93 -4.74 -5.75
C SER A 23 -3.78 -3.27 -6.13
N GLY A 24 -4.39 -2.83 -7.24
CA GLY A 24 -4.41 -1.44 -7.67
C GLY A 24 -5.11 -0.54 -6.66
N THR A 25 -6.20 -1.01 -6.06
CA THR A 25 -6.94 -0.25 -5.04
C THR A 25 -6.13 -0.09 -3.75
N VAL A 26 -5.46 -1.16 -3.28
CA VAL A 26 -4.56 -1.10 -2.12
C VAL A 26 -3.39 -0.16 -2.42
N SER A 27 -2.74 -0.32 -3.58
CA SER A 27 -1.62 0.56 -3.98
C SER A 27 -2.03 2.02 -4.00
N TRP A 28 -3.23 2.34 -4.50
CA TRP A 28 -3.76 3.70 -4.50
C TRP A 28 -3.90 4.25 -3.09
N VAL A 29 -4.46 3.49 -2.14
CA VAL A 29 -4.56 3.95 -0.75
C VAL A 29 -3.17 4.17 -0.16
N GLU A 30 -2.29 3.18 -0.28
CA GLU A 30 -0.97 3.19 0.35
C GLU A 30 -0.08 4.33 -0.15
N THR A 31 -0.10 4.66 -1.45
CA THR A 31 0.66 5.80 -1.99
C THR A 31 0.13 7.15 -1.48
N HIS A 32 -1.12 7.23 -1.03
CA HIS A 32 -1.66 8.47 -0.48
C HIS A 32 -1.41 8.61 1.03
N ILE A 33 -1.33 7.50 1.78
CA ILE A 33 -1.28 7.55 3.25
C ILE A 33 0.09 7.22 3.85
N THR A 34 1.07 6.81 3.05
CA THR A 34 2.42 6.48 3.53
C THR A 34 3.49 7.45 3.03
N GLN A 35 4.64 7.41 3.69
CA GLN A 35 5.86 8.15 3.34
C GLN A 35 6.90 7.24 2.68
N GLY A 36 6.76 5.92 2.84
CA GLY A 36 7.54 4.98 2.05
C GLY A 36 7.01 3.56 2.09
N ALA A 37 7.62 2.71 1.28
CA ALA A 37 7.38 1.28 1.26
C ALA A 37 8.71 0.53 1.21
N CYS A 38 8.79 -0.55 1.98
CA CYS A 38 9.80 -1.58 1.84
C CYS A 38 9.09 -2.83 1.32
N ALA A 39 9.51 -3.38 0.18
CA ALA A 39 8.83 -4.54 -0.40
C ALA A 39 9.81 -5.46 -1.12
N TYR A 40 9.50 -6.76 -1.12
CA TYR A 40 10.23 -7.76 -1.90
C TYR A 40 9.23 -8.55 -2.77
N PRO A 41 9.55 -8.85 -4.04
CA PRO A 41 8.58 -9.42 -4.98
C PRO A 41 8.19 -10.86 -4.63
N ILE A 42 6.91 -11.08 -4.31
CA ILE A 42 6.30 -12.41 -4.18
C ILE A 42 4.85 -12.43 -4.67
N THR A 43 4.53 -13.38 -5.56
CA THR A 43 3.17 -13.58 -6.09
C THR A 43 2.22 -13.96 -4.94
N SER A 44 1.04 -13.35 -4.79
CA SER A 44 0.33 -12.42 -5.70
C SER A 44 0.48 -10.93 -5.34
N SER A 45 1.34 -10.60 -4.37
CA SER A 45 1.51 -9.24 -3.85
C SER A 45 2.45 -8.34 -4.67
N THR A 46 3.26 -8.91 -5.56
CA THR A 46 4.26 -8.19 -6.39
C THR A 46 3.72 -6.94 -7.09
N VAL A 47 2.47 -7.00 -7.59
CA VAL A 47 1.84 -5.87 -8.30
C VAL A 47 1.72 -4.64 -7.41
N MET A 48 1.47 -4.80 -6.11
CA MET A 48 1.34 -3.66 -5.20
C MET A 48 2.67 -2.93 -5.00
N GLY A 49 3.76 -3.68 -4.77
CA GLY A 49 5.11 -3.12 -4.69
C GLY A 49 5.53 -2.43 -5.98
N ALA A 50 5.26 -3.06 -7.14
CA ALA A 50 5.57 -2.47 -8.44
C ALA A 50 4.80 -1.16 -8.71
N ASN A 51 3.51 -1.12 -8.39
CA ASN A 51 2.70 0.09 -8.51
C ASN A 51 3.22 1.22 -7.61
N TYR A 52 3.61 0.91 -6.37
CA TYR A 52 4.19 1.89 -5.45
C TYR A 52 5.54 2.41 -5.95
N ALA A 53 6.43 1.51 -6.39
CA ALA A 53 7.72 1.87 -6.98
C ALA A 53 7.54 2.78 -8.21
N GLN A 54 6.55 2.49 -9.07
CA GLN A 54 6.22 3.32 -10.22
C GLN A 54 5.66 4.69 -9.80
N ALA A 55 4.82 4.75 -8.77
CA ALA A 55 4.32 6.01 -8.20
C ALA A 55 5.47 6.90 -7.71
N VAL A 56 6.43 6.33 -6.98
CA VAL A 56 7.66 7.01 -6.53
C VAL A 56 8.47 7.49 -7.73
N ALA A 57 8.73 6.64 -8.73
CA ALA A 57 9.49 6.99 -9.92
C ALA A 57 8.84 8.11 -10.76
N ASN A 58 7.51 8.19 -10.76
CA ASN A 58 6.74 9.25 -11.41
C ASN A 58 6.71 10.55 -10.59
N GLY A 59 7.36 10.61 -9.42
CA GLY A 59 7.39 11.78 -8.55
C GLY A 59 6.06 12.07 -7.86
N GLN A 60 5.19 11.07 -7.69
CA GLN A 60 3.95 11.25 -6.93
C GLN A 60 4.26 11.66 -5.49
N THR A 61 3.37 12.47 -4.92
CA THR A 61 3.42 12.87 -3.51
C THR A 61 2.22 12.30 -2.78
N ASN A 62 2.39 12.04 -1.48
CA ASN A 62 1.33 11.55 -0.63
C ASN A 62 0.33 12.67 -0.27
N LEU A 63 -0.68 12.36 0.56
CA LEU A 63 -1.72 13.32 0.96
C LEU A 63 -1.17 14.57 1.68
N TRP A 64 0.03 14.49 2.26
CA TRP A 64 0.69 15.60 2.94
C TRP A 64 1.61 16.41 2.02
N GLY A 65 1.67 16.09 0.73
CA GLY A 65 2.55 16.72 -0.25
C GLY A 65 4.02 16.31 -0.11
N GLU A 66 4.30 15.21 0.60
CA GLU A 66 5.65 14.70 0.81
C GLU A 66 6.02 13.71 -0.30
N HIS A 67 7.30 13.71 -0.69
CA HIS A 67 7.83 12.70 -1.61
C HIS A 67 7.94 11.35 -0.91
N MET A 68 7.47 10.31 -1.58
CA MET A 68 7.53 8.94 -1.10
C MET A 68 8.88 8.29 -1.41
N ILE A 69 9.24 7.27 -0.63
CA ILE A 69 10.44 6.44 -0.86
C ILE A 69 10.03 4.99 -1.09
N PHE A 70 10.64 4.32 -2.07
CA PHE A 70 10.51 2.87 -2.25
C PHE A 70 11.89 2.23 -2.08
N MET A 71 11.96 1.15 -1.29
CA MET A 71 13.16 0.34 -1.12
C MET A 71 12.83 -1.11 -1.42
N GLU A 72 13.68 -1.77 -2.20
CA GLU A 72 13.63 -3.22 -2.47
C GLU A 72 14.81 -3.89 -1.77
N PRO A 73 14.60 -4.51 -0.60
CA PRO A 73 15.64 -5.27 0.11
C PRO A 73 15.90 -6.63 -0.55
N GLU A 74 16.77 -7.45 0.03
CA GLU A 74 17.13 -8.75 -0.53
C GLU A 74 16.15 -9.90 -0.19
N SER A 75 15.24 -9.69 0.78
CA SER A 75 14.27 -10.69 1.23
C SER A 75 13.06 -10.07 1.94
N GLU A 76 11.99 -10.84 2.15
CA GLU A 76 10.83 -10.41 2.94
C GLU A 76 11.17 -10.16 4.41
N HIS A 77 12.11 -10.92 5.00
CA HIS A 77 12.57 -10.66 6.37
C HIS A 77 13.21 -9.26 6.46
N SER A 78 14.18 -8.99 5.58
CA SER A 78 14.87 -7.68 5.52
C SER A 78 13.91 -6.54 5.18
N SER A 79 12.92 -6.80 4.32
CA SER A 79 11.80 -5.88 4.07
C SER A 79 11.02 -5.53 5.31
N ALA A 80 10.67 -6.50 6.15
CA ALA A 80 10.00 -6.22 7.43
C ALA A 80 10.91 -5.44 8.38
N SER A 81 12.19 -5.80 8.50
CA SER A 81 13.13 -5.10 9.39
C SER A 81 13.37 -3.65 8.96
N ALA A 82 13.47 -3.39 7.66
CA ALA A 82 13.59 -2.04 7.12
C ALA A 82 12.32 -1.22 7.40
N ALA A 83 11.13 -1.82 7.22
CA ALA A 83 9.87 -1.18 7.55
C ALA A 83 9.76 -0.89 9.06
N GLU A 84 10.12 -1.83 9.93
CA GLU A 84 10.15 -1.61 11.39
C GLU A 84 11.05 -0.43 11.75
N GLY A 85 12.28 -0.38 11.23
CA GLY A 85 13.20 0.74 11.45
C GLY A 85 12.64 2.08 10.95
N PHE A 86 11.98 2.09 9.78
CA PHE A 86 11.32 3.28 9.23
C PHE A 86 10.20 3.78 10.16
N ALA A 87 9.37 2.86 10.67
CA ALA A 87 8.29 3.17 11.60
C ALA A 87 8.83 3.67 12.94
N LEU A 88 9.88 3.04 13.48
CA LEU A 88 10.54 3.46 14.73
C LEU A 88 11.16 4.86 14.62
N ALA A 89 11.60 5.28 13.44
CA ALA A 89 12.07 6.63 13.17
C ALA A 89 10.93 7.68 13.07
N GLY A 90 9.66 7.26 13.21
CA GLY A 90 8.48 8.12 13.19
C GLY A 90 7.80 8.24 11.82
N GLY A 91 8.24 7.45 10.83
CA GLY A 91 7.69 7.47 9.48
C GLY A 91 6.48 6.55 9.29
N ARG A 92 5.59 6.90 8.36
CA ARG A 92 4.50 6.01 7.91
C ARG A 92 5.00 5.11 6.78
N VAL A 93 5.04 3.81 7.01
CA VAL A 93 5.56 2.84 6.05
C VAL A 93 4.53 1.76 5.74
N THR A 94 4.58 1.24 4.52
CA THR A 94 3.80 0.08 4.10
C THR A 94 4.71 -1.05 3.63
N ASN A 95 4.17 -2.27 3.64
CA ASN A 95 4.85 -3.45 3.12
C ASN A 95 3.85 -4.33 2.36
N PHE A 96 4.30 -4.95 1.28
CA PHE A 96 3.48 -5.82 0.43
C PHE A 96 4.09 -7.22 0.42
N THR A 97 3.38 -8.19 0.98
CA THR A 97 3.82 -9.59 1.01
C THR A 97 2.64 -10.55 0.88
N SER A 98 2.93 -11.82 0.61
CA SER A 98 1.95 -12.89 0.59
C SER A 98 2.61 -14.26 0.74
N GLY A 99 1.83 -15.28 1.09
CA GLY A 99 2.29 -16.67 1.10
C GLY A 99 3.51 -16.87 2.00
N GLN A 100 4.60 -17.39 1.42
CA GLN A 100 5.83 -17.72 2.16
C GLN A 100 6.50 -16.47 2.75
N GLY A 101 6.36 -15.33 2.07
CA GLY A 101 6.94 -14.07 2.48
C GLY A 101 6.44 -13.61 3.84
N LEU A 102 5.14 -13.78 4.11
CA LEU A 102 4.55 -13.45 5.42
C LEU A 102 5.16 -14.29 6.56
N ILE A 103 5.49 -15.56 6.28
CA ILE A 103 6.14 -16.43 7.27
C ILE A 103 7.57 -15.97 7.56
N LEU A 104 8.29 -15.43 6.57
CA LEU A 104 9.63 -14.88 6.76
C LEU A 104 9.63 -13.58 7.59
N MET A 105 8.51 -12.86 7.63
CA MET A 105 8.36 -11.62 8.41
C MET A 105 8.00 -11.86 9.89
N LYS A 106 7.56 -13.07 10.26
CA LYS A 106 6.97 -13.36 11.58
C LYS A 106 7.88 -13.07 12.78
N GLU A 107 9.19 -13.00 12.58
CA GLU A 107 10.16 -12.76 13.66
C GLU A 107 10.34 -11.25 13.93
N VAL A 108 9.87 -10.41 13.01
CA VAL A 108 9.92 -8.94 13.07
C VAL A 108 8.56 -8.35 13.50
N LEU A 109 7.44 -8.99 13.13
CA LEU A 109 6.07 -8.55 13.44
C LEU A 109 5.61 -8.96 14.85
#